data_AF-A0A7G4A251-F1
#
_entry.id   AF-A0A7G4A251-F1
#
_cell.length_a   1.000
_cell.length_b   1.000
_cell.length_c   1.000
_cell.angle_alpha   90.00
_cell.angle_beta   90.00
_cell.angle_gamma   90.00
#
_symmetry.space_group_name_H-M   'P 1'
#
loop_
_entity.id
_entity.type
_entity.pdbx_description
1 polymer ?
#
loop_
_entity_poly.entity_id
_entity_poly.type
_entity_poly.pdbx_seq_one_letter_code
_entity_poly.pdbx_strand_id
1 'polypeptide(L)'
;MVKIFMKSAILVSLFFCQFAYAMNHIVMVGDEKVEIKHTIGKGKTYVHLHHNEQTALKAAQAVIQREGGSLIALVHSGGRNIVFRLNNQRYEFDPNRIFTDTGIKKTLSQFGPYNPRAHHEVNKLATKIKQLLPKGRIVAVHNNSTYSLKDYLPGKSLQNDAQAIHMVPDNYFRNFYLVTKINDFLRLKSQGYNGVLQKPSATDDGSLSVYLAKSDYINVEAGYDQLIEQIKMLQQS
;
A
#
# COMPACT_ATOMS: atom_id res chain seq x y z
N MET A 1 17.49 54.96 -37.90
CA MET A 1 16.78 53.68 -38.05
C MET A 1 17.71 52.56 -37.61
N VAL A 2 17.58 52.10 -36.35
CA VAL A 2 18.40 51.01 -35.80
C VAL A 2 17.49 49.79 -35.66
N LYS A 3 17.75 48.73 -36.43
CA LYS A 3 17.02 47.46 -36.33
C LYS A 3 17.55 46.65 -35.16
N ILE A 4 16.74 46.52 -34.11
CA ILE A 4 16.95 45.60 -33.00
C ILE A 4 16.61 44.19 -33.49
N PHE A 5 17.59 43.28 -33.54
CA PHE A 5 17.34 41.86 -33.76
C PHE A 5 17.00 41.21 -32.42
N MET A 6 15.72 40.86 -32.26
CA MET A 6 15.22 40.07 -31.14
C MET A 6 15.54 38.59 -31.43
N LYS A 7 16.50 38.01 -30.71
CA LYS A 7 16.77 36.56 -30.76
C LYS A 7 15.79 35.86 -29.82
N SER A 8 14.76 35.23 -30.37
CA SER A 8 13.90 34.32 -29.62
C SER A 8 14.65 33.02 -29.34
N ALA A 9 14.99 32.78 -28.07
CA ALA A 9 15.51 31.49 -27.61
C ALA A 9 14.33 30.54 -27.40
N ILE A 10 14.21 29.52 -28.27
CA ILE A 10 13.26 28.42 -28.09
C ILE A 10 13.87 27.46 -27.06
N LEU A 11 13.29 27.44 -25.85
CA LEU A 11 13.64 26.46 -24.82
C LEU A 11 12.97 25.12 -25.20
N VAL A 12 13.73 24.21 -25.79
CA VAL A 12 13.25 22.84 -26.05
C VAL A 12 13.30 22.08 -24.71
N SER A 13 12.15 21.96 -24.05
CA SER A 13 11.99 21.09 -22.89
C SER A 13 12.12 19.64 -23.34
N LEU A 14 13.29 19.03 -23.09
CA LEU A 14 13.52 17.60 -23.26
C LEU A 14 12.65 16.84 -22.25
N PHE A 15 11.50 16.33 -22.70
CA PHE A 15 10.75 15.33 -21.95
C PHE A 15 11.58 14.04 -21.93
N PHE A 16 12.25 13.77 -20.81
CA PHE A 16 12.79 12.45 -20.53
C PHE A 16 11.62 11.48 -20.39
N CYS A 17 11.33 10.72 -21.44
CA CYS A 17 10.44 9.58 -21.36
C CYS A 17 11.07 8.56 -20.40
N GLN A 18 10.54 8.46 -19.18
CA GLN A 18 10.92 7.37 -18.29
C GLN A 18 10.35 6.07 -18.84
N PHE A 19 11.21 5.17 -19.29
CA PHE A 19 10.81 3.82 -19.66
C PHE A 19 10.43 3.07 -18.38
N ALA A 20 9.14 2.91 -18.14
CA ALA A 20 8.63 1.97 -17.15
C ALA A 20 8.46 0.60 -17.83
N TYR A 21 9.03 -0.44 -17.24
CA TYR A 21 8.86 -1.81 -17.74
C TYR A 21 7.75 -2.49 -16.95
N ALA A 22 6.72 -2.99 -17.62
CA ALA A 22 5.64 -3.73 -16.98
C ALA A 22 5.90 -5.24 -17.12
N MET A 23 5.87 -5.94 -16.00
CA MET A 23 5.88 -7.40 -15.91
C MET A 23 4.65 -7.86 -15.14
N ASN A 24 3.99 -8.90 -15.63
CA ASN A 24 2.89 -9.51 -14.90
C ASN A 24 3.33 -10.87 -14.39
N HIS A 25 3.11 -11.13 -13.10
CA HIS A 25 3.34 -12.44 -12.50
C HIS A 25 2.00 -13.07 -12.18
N ILE A 26 1.80 -14.32 -12.61
CA ILE A 26 0.59 -15.07 -12.28
C ILE A 26 0.94 -16.04 -11.16
N VAL A 27 0.13 -16.03 -10.10
CA VAL A 27 0.17 -17.01 -9.01
C VAL A 27 -1.20 -17.66 -8.90
N MET A 28 -1.24 -18.99 -8.98
CA MET A 28 -2.44 -19.74 -8.64
C MET A 28 -2.51 -19.96 -7.13
N VAL A 29 -3.65 -19.61 -6.54
CA VAL A 29 -4.00 -19.91 -5.15
C VAL A 29 -5.20 -20.84 -5.21
N GLY A 30 -4.97 -22.15 -5.10
CA GLY A 30 -5.98 -23.15 -5.47
C GLY A 30 -6.42 -22.97 -6.94
N ASP A 31 -7.71 -22.78 -7.15
CA ASP A 31 -8.30 -22.49 -8.47
C ASP A 31 -8.32 -20.99 -8.84
N GLU A 32 -7.98 -20.08 -7.92
CA GLU A 32 -8.00 -18.64 -8.17
C GLU A 32 -6.71 -18.17 -8.82
N LYS A 33 -6.85 -17.44 -9.93
CA LYS A 33 -5.75 -16.79 -10.62
C LYS A 33 -5.54 -15.38 -10.05
N VAL A 34 -4.43 -15.17 -9.35
CA VAL A 34 -4.02 -13.85 -8.88
C VAL A 34 -2.90 -13.31 -9.77
N GLU A 35 -3.15 -12.19 -10.43
CA GLU A 35 -2.16 -11.45 -11.21
C GLU A 35 -1.51 -10.37 -10.34
N ILE A 36 -0.18 -10.36 -10.31
CA ILE A 36 0.63 -9.29 -9.72
C ILE A 36 1.14 -8.43 -10.88
N LYS A 37 0.52 -7.27 -11.07
CA LYS A 37 0.99 -6.26 -12.02
C LYS A 37 2.18 -5.55 -11.40
N HIS A 38 3.34 -5.64 -12.06
CA HIS A 38 4.58 -5.09 -11.57
C HIS A 38 5.17 -4.11 -12.60
N THR A 39 5.01 -2.82 -12.34
CA THR A 39 5.66 -1.76 -13.11
C THR A 39 6.95 -1.37 -12.42
N ILE A 40 8.07 -1.43 -13.12
CA ILE A 40 9.39 -1.04 -12.62
C ILE A 40 9.75 0.32 -13.17
N GLY A 41 10.02 1.26 -12.27
CA GLY A 41 10.52 2.60 -12.57
C GLY A 41 11.53 3.08 -11.52
N LYS A 42 11.99 4.32 -11.64
CA LYS A 42 12.94 4.92 -10.68
C LYS A 42 12.20 5.54 -9.50
N GLY A 43 12.71 5.36 -8.28
CA GLY A 43 12.16 5.99 -7.08
C GLY A 43 11.50 4.99 -6.13
N LYS A 44 10.42 5.42 -5.49
CA LYS A 44 9.68 4.65 -4.47
C LYS A 44 8.85 3.54 -5.14
N THR A 45 8.54 2.49 -4.38
CA THR A 45 7.61 1.44 -4.83
C THR A 45 6.30 1.56 -4.10
N TYR A 46 5.22 1.72 -4.87
CA TYR A 46 3.86 1.71 -4.38
C TYR A 46 3.32 0.27 -4.38
N VAL A 47 2.62 -0.11 -3.32
CA VAL A 47 2.02 -1.45 -3.18
C VAL A 47 0.52 -1.32 -2.95
N HIS A 48 -0.26 -1.95 -3.82
CA HIS A 48 -1.73 -1.94 -3.81
C HIS A 48 -2.25 -3.38 -3.74
N LEU A 49 -2.77 -3.78 -2.58
CA LEU A 49 -3.11 -5.19 -2.31
C LEU A 49 -4.58 -5.53 -2.48
N HIS A 50 -5.49 -4.58 -2.21
CA HIS A 50 -6.93 -4.83 -2.32
C HIS A 50 -7.43 -4.38 -3.69
N HIS A 51 -7.84 -5.33 -4.53
CA HIS A 51 -8.28 -5.02 -5.89
C HIS A 51 -9.41 -3.98 -5.94
N ASN A 52 -10.35 -3.99 -4.98
CA ASN A 52 -11.46 -3.04 -4.96
C ASN A 52 -11.10 -1.60 -4.54
N GLU A 53 -9.89 -1.33 -4.03
CA GLU A 53 -9.45 -0.01 -3.57
C GLU A 53 -8.94 0.86 -4.75
N GLN A 54 -9.83 1.10 -5.73
CA GLN A 54 -9.48 1.73 -7.01
C GLN A 54 -9.06 3.19 -6.88
N THR A 55 -9.54 3.92 -5.88
CA THR A 55 -9.13 5.32 -5.63
C THR A 55 -7.66 5.39 -5.25
N ALA A 56 -7.19 4.49 -4.37
CA ALA A 56 -5.79 4.39 -4.00
C ALA A 56 -4.89 4.01 -5.18
N LEU A 57 -5.34 3.06 -6.01
CA LEU A 57 -4.62 2.67 -7.22
C LEU A 57 -4.46 3.86 -8.20
N LYS A 58 -5.55 4.60 -8.46
CA LYS A 58 -5.52 5.79 -9.32
C LYS A 58 -4.61 6.89 -8.77
N ALA A 59 -4.63 7.10 -7.45
CA ALA A 59 -3.77 8.07 -6.80
C ALA A 59 -2.28 7.72 -6.98
N ALA A 60 -1.91 6.45 -6.75
CA ALA A 60 -0.54 5.98 -6.97
C ALA A 60 -0.11 6.10 -8.43
N GLN A 61 -0.97 5.71 -9.38
CA GLN A 61 -0.70 5.85 -10.81
C GLN A 61 -0.47 7.32 -11.22
N ALA A 62 -1.27 8.25 -10.70
CA ALA A 62 -1.11 9.67 -10.96
C ALA A 62 0.23 10.23 -10.45
N VAL A 63 0.67 9.81 -9.25
CA VAL A 63 1.98 10.20 -8.72
C VAL A 63 3.11 9.58 -9.53
N ILE A 64 3.03 8.29 -9.87
CA ILE A 64 4.04 7.60 -10.69
C ILE A 64 4.17 8.28 -12.06
N GLN A 65 3.06 8.66 -12.70
CA GLN A 65 3.08 9.36 -13.98
C GLN A 65 3.82 10.70 -13.90
N ARG A 66 3.73 11.40 -12.77
CA ARG A 66 4.34 12.72 -12.56
C ARG A 66 5.80 12.63 -12.09
N GLU A 67 6.11 11.72 -11.19
CA GLU A 67 7.37 11.71 -10.43
C GLU A 67 8.24 10.48 -10.72
N GLY A 68 7.72 9.52 -11.46
CA GLY A 68 8.29 8.19 -11.57
C GLY A 68 7.96 7.33 -10.36
N GLY A 69 8.32 6.05 -10.44
CA GLY A 69 8.13 5.10 -9.36
C GLY A 69 7.84 3.71 -9.90
N SER A 70 7.78 2.75 -8.99
CA SER A 70 7.35 1.38 -9.28
C SER A 70 5.99 1.11 -8.68
N LEU A 71 5.24 0.18 -9.24
CA LEU A 71 3.93 -0.26 -8.74
C LEU A 71 3.88 -1.78 -8.67
N ILE A 72 3.46 -2.31 -7.54
CA ILE A 72 3.06 -3.70 -7.36
C ILE A 72 1.58 -3.70 -7.00
N ALA A 73 0.72 -4.18 -7.90
CA ALA A 73 -0.73 -4.20 -7.69
C ALA A 73 -1.31 -5.59 -7.90
N LEU A 74 -2.20 -6.02 -7.02
CA LEU A 74 -2.93 -7.28 -7.17
C LEU A 74 -4.20 -7.10 -8.01
N VAL A 75 -4.41 -8.04 -8.92
CA VAL A 75 -5.64 -8.17 -9.72
C VAL A 75 -6.15 -9.60 -9.57
N HIS A 76 -7.40 -9.73 -9.15
CA HIS A 76 -8.06 -11.01 -8.88
C HIS A 76 -9.57 -10.84 -9.06
N SER A 77 -10.32 -11.95 -9.07
CA SER A 77 -11.77 -11.93 -9.30
C SER A 77 -12.59 -11.44 -8.10
N GLY A 78 -12.02 -11.53 -6.90
CA GLY A 78 -12.64 -11.05 -5.65
C GLY A 78 -12.72 -9.53 -5.52
N GLY A 79 -13.42 -9.07 -4.48
CA GLY A 79 -13.51 -7.65 -4.11
C GLY A 79 -12.34 -7.20 -3.25
N ARG A 80 -12.55 -7.12 -1.93
CA ARG A 80 -11.49 -6.88 -0.95
C ARG A 80 -10.64 -8.13 -0.72
N ASN A 81 -11.32 -9.24 -0.46
CA ASN A 81 -10.71 -10.52 -0.14
C ASN A 81 -10.51 -11.35 -1.40
N ILE A 82 -9.55 -12.25 -1.35
CA ILE A 82 -9.32 -13.27 -2.36
C ILE A 82 -10.05 -14.54 -1.91
N VAL A 83 -10.86 -15.09 -2.82
CA VAL A 83 -11.63 -16.31 -2.60
C VAL A 83 -11.10 -17.37 -3.57
N PHE A 84 -10.89 -18.58 -3.09
CA PHE A 84 -10.45 -19.70 -3.91
C PHE A 84 -11.07 -21.00 -3.41
N ARG A 85 -10.96 -22.06 -4.22
CA ARG A 85 -11.30 -23.42 -3.84
C ARG A 85 -10.08 -24.32 -3.91
N LEU A 86 -10.06 -25.28 -2.99
CA LEU A 86 -9.13 -26.39 -2.99
C LEU A 86 -9.90 -27.66 -2.67
N ASN A 87 -9.87 -28.64 -3.57
CA ASN A 87 -10.67 -29.87 -3.47
C ASN A 87 -12.17 -29.59 -3.22
N ASN A 88 -12.74 -28.66 -4.00
CA ASN A 88 -14.13 -28.20 -3.92
C ASN A 88 -14.51 -27.45 -2.61
N GLN A 89 -13.62 -27.32 -1.64
CA GLN A 89 -13.84 -26.51 -0.44
C GLN A 89 -13.46 -25.05 -0.70
N ARG A 90 -14.35 -24.11 -0.34
CA ARG A 90 -14.12 -22.66 -0.44
C ARG A 90 -13.23 -22.17 0.72
N TYR A 91 -12.28 -21.30 0.39
CA TYR A 91 -11.43 -20.56 1.30
C TYR A 91 -11.45 -19.08 0.93
N GLU A 92 -11.17 -18.22 1.90
CA GLU A 92 -11.14 -16.77 1.73
C GLU A 92 -10.09 -16.16 2.66
N PHE A 93 -9.40 -15.12 2.20
CA PHE A 93 -8.42 -14.38 2.99
C PHE A 93 -8.31 -12.92 2.54
N ASP A 94 -7.88 -12.06 3.46
CA ASP A 94 -7.52 -10.67 3.17
C ASP A 94 -6.05 -10.64 2.69
N PRO A 95 -5.75 -10.11 1.48
CA PRO A 95 -4.39 -10.13 0.92
C PRO A 95 -3.39 -9.26 1.68
N ASN A 96 -3.84 -8.36 2.56
CA ASN A 96 -2.99 -7.64 3.51
C ASN A 96 -2.99 -8.29 4.91
N ARG A 97 -3.20 -9.61 4.99
CA ARG A 97 -3.08 -10.41 6.22
C ARG A 97 -2.22 -11.67 6.04
N ILE A 98 -1.44 -11.75 4.95
CA ILE A 98 -0.74 -12.98 4.54
C ILE A 98 0.79 -12.94 4.71
N PHE A 99 1.34 -11.85 5.25
CA PHE A 99 2.79 -11.66 5.26
C PHE A 99 3.51 -12.38 6.43
N THR A 100 2.78 -13.02 7.33
CA THR A 100 3.31 -13.90 8.39
C THR A 100 2.49 -15.20 8.45
N ASP A 101 3.08 -16.28 8.96
CA ASP A 101 2.33 -17.54 9.16
C ASP A 101 1.17 -17.37 10.14
N THR A 102 1.38 -16.58 11.21
CA THR A 102 0.33 -16.18 12.15
C THR A 102 -0.82 -15.50 11.43
N GLY A 103 -0.50 -14.56 10.54
CA GLY A 103 -1.44 -13.83 9.69
C GLY A 103 -2.27 -14.74 8.80
N ILE A 104 -1.60 -15.58 8.00
CA ILE A 104 -2.27 -16.53 7.08
C ILE A 104 -3.23 -17.42 7.86
N LYS A 105 -2.79 -17.99 8.98
CA LYS A 105 -3.64 -18.82 9.84
C LYS A 105 -4.85 -18.03 10.35
N LYS A 106 -4.65 -16.82 10.87
CA LYS A 106 -5.73 -15.97 11.39
C LYS A 106 -6.75 -15.61 10.30
N THR A 107 -6.31 -15.13 9.15
CA THR A 107 -7.22 -14.69 8.09
C THR A 107 -8.01 -15.85 7.49
N LEU A 108 -7.39 -17.02 7.30
CA LEU A 108 -8.13 -18.22 6.86
C LEU A 108 -9.15 -18.67 7.93
N SER A 109 -8.77 -18.61 9.21
CA SER A 109 -9.66 -18.98 10.32
C SER A 109 -10.83 -18.01 10.50
N GLN A 110 -10.68 -16.76 10.07
CA GLN A 110 -11.73 -15.75 10.13
C GLN A 110 -12.89 -16.04 9.18
N PHE A 111 -12.61 -16.67 8.03
CA PHE A 111 -13.59 -16.93 6.98
C PHE A 111 -13.95 -18.42 6.81
N GLY A 112 -13.40 -19.29 7.65
CA GLY A 112 -13.73 -20.72 7.67
C GLY A 112 -12.76 -21.55 8.52
N PRO A 113 -12.88 -22.89 8.52
CA PRO A 113 -11.94 -23.75 9.22
C PRO A 113 -10.53 -23.68 8.60
N TYR A 114 -9.52 -23.53 9.46
CA TYR A 114 -8.12 -23.54 9.02
C TYR A 114 -7.75 -24.86 8.34
N ASN A 115 -7.02 -24.78 7.23
CA ASN A 115 -6.51 -25.94 6.51
C ASN A 115 -5.03 -25.71 6.12
N PRO A 116 -4.09 -26.60 6.48
CA PRO A 116 -2.68 -26.44 6.16
C PRO A 116 -2.36 -26.37 4.66
N ARG A 117 -3.14 -27.05 3.80
CA ARG A 117 -2.95 -26.97 2.35
C ARG A 117 -3.42 -25.62 1.82
N ALA A 118 -4.56 -25.11 2.31
CA ALA A 118 -5.00 -23.75 1.99
C ALA A 118 -3.98 -22.69 2.46
N HIS A 119 -3.38 -22.87 3.65
CA HIS A 119 -2.27 -22.02 4.13
C HIS A 119 -1.10 -22.02 3.15
N HIS A 120 -0.68 -23.21 2.68
CA HIS A 120 0.40 -23.32 1.71
C HIS A 120 0.07 -22.57 0.41
N GLU A 121 -1.16 -22.70 -0.10
CA GLU A 121 -1.62 -21.96 -1.28
C GLU A 121 -1.51 -20.44 -1.11
N VAL A 122 -1.97 -19.92 0.03
CA VAL A 122 -1.85 -18.49 0.38
C VAL A 122 -0.39 -18.06 0.53
N ASN A 123 0.44 -18.90 1.14
CA ASN A 123 1.85 -18.60 1.36
C ASN A 123 2.66 -18.53 0.05
N LYS A 124 2.25 -19.25 -1.01
CA LYS A 124 2.86 -19.10 -2.35
C LYS A 124 2.69 -17.67 -2.86
N LEU A 125 1.49 -17.11 -2.75
CA LEU A 125 1.22 -15.72 -3.13
C LEU A 125 2.01 -14.74 -2.26
N ALA A 126 1.96 -14.91 -0.93
CA ALA A 126 2.71 -14.06 -0.01
C ALA A 126 4.23 -14.06 -0.32
N THR A 127 4.80 -15.25 -0.57
CA THR A 127 6.21 -15.42 -0.92
C THR A 127 6.53 -14.73 -2.23
N LYS A 128 5.69 -14.86 -3.25
CA LYS A 128 5.91 -14.19 -4.53
C LYS A 128 5.88 -12.67 -4.40
N ILE A 129 4.95 -12.12 -3.63
CA ILE A 129 4.89 -10.67 -3.37
C ILE A 129 6.17 -10.22 -2.66
N LYS A 130 6.59 -10.91 -1.58
CA LYS A 130 7.81 -10.61 -0.82
C LYS A 130 9.06 -10.60 -1.70
N GLN A 131 9.17 -11.52 -2.67
CA GLN A 131 10.29 -11.57 -3.63
C GLN A 131 10.35 -10.36 -4.58
N LEU A 132 9.21 -9.71 -4.83
CA LEU A 132 9.13 -8.54 -5.71
C LEU A 132 9.34 -7.22 -4.96
N LEU A 133 9.25 -7.22 -3.63
CA LEU A 133 9.48 -6.02 -2.83
C LEU A 133 10.94 -5.56 -2.97
N PRO A 134 11.18 -4.25 -3.21
CA PRO A 134 12.54 -3.72 -3.27
C PRO A 134 13.15 -3.62 -1.86
N LYS A 135 14.47 -3.39 -1.80
CA LYS A 135 15.15 -3.02 -0.55
C LYS A 135 14.93 -1.55 -0.12
N GLY A 136 14.39 -0.72 -1.02
CA GLY A 136 14.14 0.71 -0.78
C GLY A 136 12.83 1.00 -0.05
N ARG A 137 12.44 2.28 -0.03
CA ARG A 137 11.16 2.73 0.57
C ARG A 137 9.96 2.07 -0.12
N ILE A 138 9.08 1.51 0.70
CA ILE A 138 7.82 0.90 0.28
C ILE A 138 6.66 1.75 0.78
N VAL A 139 5.76 2.12 -0.14
CA VAL A 139 4.57 2.91 0.15
C VAL A 139 3.33 2.06 -0.14
N ALA A 140 2.68 1.51 0.89
CA ALA A 140 1.38 0.88 0.72
C ALA A 140 0.30 1.95 0.54
N VAL A 141 -0.64 1.71 -0.37
CA VAL A 141 -1.73 2.64 -0.68
C VAL A 141 -3.07 1.94 -0.49
N HIS A 142 -3.93 2.55 0.32
CA HIS A 142 -5.21 2.00 0.69
C HIS A 142 -6.28 3.08 0.67
N ASN A 143 -7.53 2.69 0.39
CA ASN A 143 -8.67 3.55 0.64
C ASN A 143 -9.78 2.76 1.32
N ASN A 144 -10.28 3.26 2.45
CA ASN A 144 -11.17 2.49 3.32
C ASN A 144 -12.41 3.31 3.74
N SER A 145 -13.43 2.60 4.24
CA SER A 145 -14.65 3.20 4.79
C SER A 145 -14.82 3.01 6.30
N THR A 146 -13.98 2.19 6.94
CA THR A 146 -14.14 1.75 8.35
C THR A 146 -12.89 1.92 9.20
N TYR A 147 -11.71 1.56 8.69
CA TYR A 147 -10.42 1.71 9.38
C TYR A 147 -9.96 3.18 9.46
N SER A 148 -9.41 3.61 10.59
CA SER A 148 -8.98 5.00 10.74
C SER A 148 -7.96 5.20 11.84
N LEU A 149 -7.37 6.40 11.89
CA LEU A 149 -6.48 6.78 12.98
C LEU A 149 -7.17 6.68 14.35
N LYS A 150 -8.51 6.83 14.40
CA LYS A 150 -9.28 6.70 15.65
C LYS A 150 -9.14 5.31 16.28
N ASP A 151 -8.86 4.26 15.51
CA ASP A 151 -8.73 2.90 16.04
C ASP A 151 -7.50 2.73 16.95
N TYR A 152 -6.56 3.68 16.90
CA TYR A 152 -5.37 3.74 17.75
C TYR A 152 -5.54 4.60 19.00
N LEU A 153 -6.64 5.34 19.15
CA LEU A 153 -6.87 6.19 20.33
C LEU A 153 -7.07 5.35 21.62
N PRO A 154 -6.88 5.94 22.80
CA PRO A 154 -7.10 5.25 24.07
C PRO A 154 -8.46 4.55 24.15
N GLY A 155 -8.47 3.30 24.62
CA GLY A 155 -9.67 2.46 24.73
C GLY A 155 -10.12 1.80 23.42
N LYS A 156 -9.37 1.93 22.32
CA LYS A 156 -9.66 1.30 21.03
C LYS A 156 -8.79 0.08 20.77
N SER A 157 -9.21 -0.75 19.80
CA SER A 157 -8.63 -2.07 19.56
C SER A 157 -7.16 -2.05 19.20
N LEU A 158 -6.66 -0.99 18.56
CA LEU A 158 -5.27 -0.86 18.11
C LEU A 158 -4.43 0.07 18.99
N GLN A 159 -4.95 0.52 20.14
CA GLN A 159 -4.22 1.45 21.01
C GLN A 159 -2.81 0.95 21.38
N ASN A 160 -2.65 -0.36 21.51
CA ASN A 160 -1.39 -0.97 21.91
C ASN A 160 -0.41 -1.11 20.75
N ASP A 161 -0.85 -0.94 19.50
CA ASP A 161 -0.01 -1.09 18.31
C ASP A 161 0.65 0.22 17.88
N ALA A 162 0.21 1.36 18.42
CA ALA A 162 0.82 2.67 18.19
C ALA A 162 1.87 3.02 19.26
N GLN A 163 3.04 3.48 18.82
CA GLN A 163 4.07 4.07 19.67
C GLN A 163 3.79 5.56 19.92
N ALA A 164 3.34 6.25 18.87
CA ALA A 164 2.94 7.64 18.93
C ALA A 164 1.83 7.90 17.91
N ILE A 165 0.98 8.86 18.23
CA ILE A 165 -0.14 9.26 17.39
C ILE A 165 -0.11 10.78 17.28
N HIS A 166 -0.39 11.28 16.08
CA HIS A 166 -0.68 12.68 15.83
C HIS A 166 -2.00 12.78 15.09
N MET A 167 -2.99 13.40 15.72
CA MET A 167 -4.27 13.72 15.11
C MET A 167 -4.39 15.24 15.03
N VAL A 168 -4.73 15.74 13.84
CA VAL A 168 -5.08 17.14 13.61
C VAL A 168 -6.61 17.24 13.63
N PRO A 169 -7.21 18.05 14.53
CA PRO A 169 -8.66 18.07 14.74
C PRO A 169 -9.50 18.30 13.48
N ASP A 170 -9.04 19.19 12.59
CA ASP A 170 -9.79 19.57 11.38
C ASP A 170 -9.50 18.65 10.18
N ASN A 171 -8.51 17.76 10.29
CA ASN A 171 -8.19 16.83 9.22
C ASN A 171 -9.09 15.60 9.26
N TYR A 172 -9.48 15.11 8.08
CA TYR A 172 -10.29 13.91 8.01
C TYR A 172 -9.54 12.69 8.58
N PHE A 173 -10.07 12.10 9.65
CA PHE A 173 -9.40 11.06 10.45
C PHE A 173 -9.14 9.72 9.71
N ARG A 174 -9.73 9.54 8.51
CA ARG A 174 -9.44 8.41 7.60
C ARG A 174 -8.30 8.70 6.63
N ASN A 175 -7.91 9.96 6.49
CA ASN A 175 -6.72 10.37 5.75
C ASN A 175 -5.57 10.45 6.76
N PHE A 176 -4.74 9.41 6.81
CA PHE A 176 -3.61 9.36 7.73
C PHE A 176 -2.48 8.48 7.20
N TYR A 177 -1.31 8.67 7.78
CA TYR A 177 -0.16 7.80 7.54
C TYR A 177 0.04 6.85 8.71
N LEU A 178 0.35 5.60 8.43
CA LEU A 178 1.03 4.72 9.39
C LEU A 178 2.46 4.52 8.92
N VAL A 179 3.43 4.76 9.78
CA VAL A 179 4.86 4.69 9.44
C VAL A 179 5.63 3.84 10.43
N THR A 180 6.75 3.26 9.98
CA THR A 180 7.67 2.45 10.80
C THR A 180 8.88 3.24 11.30
N LYS A 181 9.15 4.43 10.73
CA LYS A 181 10.29 5.28 11.09
C LYS A 181 9.86 6.57 11.77
N ILE A 182 10.51 6.88 12.89
CA ILE A 182 10.26 8.10 13.66
C ILE A 182 10.52 9.37 12.85
N ASN A 183 11.52 9.37 11.97
CA ASN A 183 11.83 10.55 11.14
C ASN A 183 10.69 10.87 10.16
N ASP A 184 10.06 9.85 9.55
CA ASP A 184 8.89 10.06 8.71
C ASP A 184 7.69 10.54 9.54
N PHE A 185 7.48 9.98 10.74
CA PHE A 185 6.42 10.43 11.64
C PHE A 185 6.57 11.91 12.01
N LEU A 186 7.77 12.34 12.42
CA LEU A 186 8.05 13.73 12.79
C LEU A 186 7.93 14.68 11.60
N ARG A 187 8.43 14.28 10.43
CA ARG A 187 8.29 15.04 9.18
C ARG A 187 6.82 15.28 8.83
N LEU A 188 6.03 14.21 8.74
CA LEU A 188 4.60 14.29 8.39
C LEU A 188 3.79 15.07 9.43
N LYS A 189 4.13 14.90 10.73
CA LYS A 189 3.57 15.71 11.81
C LYS A 189 3.87 17.20 11.63
N SER A 190 5.12 17.56 11.30
CA SER A 190 5.48 18.97 11.08
C SER A 190 4.78 19.59 9.87
N GLN A 191 4.33 18.76 8.92
CA GLN A 191 3.54 19.16 7.76
C GLN A 191 2.03 19.20 8.04
N GLY A 192 1.59 18.88 9.26
CA GLY A 192 0.19 18.93 9.66
C GLY A 192 -0.65 17.73 9.18
N TYR A 193 -0.03 16.56 8.95
CA TYR A 193 -0.77 15.34 8.60
C TYR A 193 -1.11 14.48 9.81
N ASN A 194 -2.26 13.82 9.76
CA ASN A 194 -2.60 12.72 10.67
C ASN A 194 -1.59 11.57 10.52
N GLY A 195 -1.07 11.05 11.63
CA GLY A 195 -0.01 10.06 11.61
C GLY A 195 -0.04 9.10 12.79
N VAL A 196 0.36 7.86 12.54
CA VAL A 196 0.60 6.80 13.54
C VAL A 196 2.03 6.30 13.34
N LEU A 197 2.85 6.40 14.37
CA LEU A 197 4.10 5.65 14.43
C LEU A 197 3.79 4.26 14.98
N GLN A 198 3.94 3.23 14.16
CA GLN A 198 3.69 1.85 14.55
C GLN A 198 4.77 1.39 15.56
N LYS A 199 4.37 0.67 16.62
CA LYS A 199 5.33 -0.01 17.48
C LYS A 199 6.02 -1.12 16.70
N PRO A 200 7.34 -1.33 16.86
CA PRO A 200 8.02 -2.50 16.32
C PRO A 200 7.45 -3.83 16.83
N SER A 201 6.75 -3.81 17.98
CA SER A 201 6.07 -4.94 18.61
C SER A 201 4.55 -4.90 18.43
N ALA A 202 4.05 -4.21 17.40
CA ALA A 202 2.63 -4.24 17.06
C ALA A 202 2.13 -5.68 16.89
N THR A 203 0.86 -5.91 17.21
CA THR A 203 0.23 -7.22 17.14
C THR A 203 0.39 -7.82 15.74
N ASP A 204 0.89 -9.06 15.66
CA ASP A 204 1.03 -9.76 14.38
C ASP A 204 -0.34 -10.15 13.81
N ASP A 205 -0.84 -9.31 12.91
CA ASP A 205 -2.06 -9.48 12.15
C ASP A 205 -1.79 -9.93 10.69
N GLY A 206 -0.52 -10.20 10.35
CA GLY A 206 -0.12 -10.60 9.00
C GLY A 206 -0.04 -9.48 7.98
N SER A 207 -0.20 -8.21 8.36
CA SER A 207 -0.11 -7.09 7.42
C SER A 207 1.29 -6.85 6.90
N LEU A 208 1.35 -6.15 5.76
CA LEU A 208 2.61 -5.73 5.16
C LEU A 208 3.39 -4.81 6.12
N SER A 209 2.70 -3.98 6.91
CA SER A 209 3.34 -3.11 7.92
C SER A 209 4.03 -3.91 9.01
N VAL A 210 3.40 -4.99 9.50
CA VAL A 210 4.02 -5.91 10.47
C VAL A 210 5.24 -6.59 9.87
N TYR A 211 5.14 -7.11 8.64
CA TYR A 211 6.28 -7.73 7.97
C TYR A 211 7.45 -6.77 7.74
N LEU A 212 7.15 -5.49 7.46
CA LEU A 212 8.12 -4.43 7.20
C LEU A 212 8.38 -3.54 8.41
N ALA A 213 8.05 -3.97 9.63
CA ALA A 213 8.15 -3.14 10.85
C ALA A 213 9.56 -2.55 11.11
N LYS A 214 10.61 -3.19 10.57
CA LYS A 214 12.00 -2.72 10.67
C LYS A 214 12.52 -2.01 9.40
N SER A 215 11.77 -2.05 8.30
CA SER A 215 12.12 -1.45 7.01
C SER A 215 11.59 -0.02 6.90
N ASP A 216 11.98 0.72 5.85
CA ASP A 216 11.42 2.03 5.51
C ASP A 216 10.07 1.82 4.81
N TYR A 217 8.99 1.90 5.60
CA TYR A 217 7.63 1.61 5.18
C TYR A 217 6.67 2.72 5.61
N ILE A 218 5.82 3.11 4.67
CA ILE A 218 4.71 4.03 4.88
C ILE A 218 3.44 3.38 4.33
N ASN A 219 2.40 3.35 5.14
CA ASN A 219 1.04 3.09 4.69
C ASN A 219 0.29 4.43 4.59
N VAL A 220 -0.25 4.72 3.42
CA VAL A 220 -1.09 5.90 3.16
C VAL A 220 -2.54 5.46 3.04
N GLU A 221 -3.30 5.75 4.08
CA GLU A 221 -4.73 5.49 4.16
C GLU A 221 -5.49 6.76 3.77
N ALA A 222 -6.49 6.61 2.92
CA ALA A 222 -7.43 7.67 2.59
C ALA A 222 -8.88 7.18 2.77
N GLY A 223 -9.79 8.09 3.08
CA GLY A 223 -11.21 7.79 3.04
C GLY A 223 -11.71 7.51 1.62
N TYR A 224 -12.91 6.94 1.54
CA TYR A 224 -13.61 6.78 0.26
C TYR A 224 -13.77 8.13 -0.46
N ASP A 225 -13.61 8.13 -1.79
CA ASP A 225 -13.64 9.31 -2.67
C ASP A 225 -12.63 10.44 -2.40
N GLN A 226 -11.57 10.19 -1.61
CA GLN A 226 -10.54 11.19 -1.29
C GLN A 226 -9.37 11.24 -2.31
N LEU A 227 -9.65 11.08 -3.61
CA LEU A 227 -8.60 10.94 -4.65
C LEU A 227 -7.57 12.08 -4.64
N ILE A 228 -8.04 13.33 -4.68
CA ILE A 228 -7.17 14.51 -4.75
C ILE A 228 -6.30 14.62 -3.51
N GLU A 229 -6.88 14.34 -2.33
CA GLU A 229 -6.13 14.40 -1.08
C GLU A 229 -5.10 13.28 -1.00
N GLN A 230 -5.47 12.07 -1.43
CA GLN A 230 -4.55 10.93 -1.46
C GLN A 230 -3.38 11.17 -2.42
N ILE A 231 -3.59 11.83 -3.58
CA ILE A 231 -2.50 12.23 -4.47
C ILE A 231 -1.52 13.17 -3.74
N LYS A 232 -2.02 14.19 -3.04
CA LYS A 232 -1.15 15.10 -2.25
C LYS A 232 -0.39 14.33 -1.18
N MET A 233 -1.06 13.41 -0.48
CA MET A 233 -0.43 12.60 0.55
C MET A 233 0.70 11.73 -0.01
N LEU A 234 0.47 11.08 -1.15
CA LEU A 234 1.47 10.23 -1.81
C LEU A 234 2.68 10.99 -2.37
N GLN A 235 2.56 12.31 -2.58
CA GLN A 235 3.70 13.16 -2.94
C GLN A 235 4.60 13.46 -1.73
N GLN A 236 4.08 13.31 -0.50
CA GLN A 236 4.84 13.53 0.74
C GLN A 236 5.46 12.25 1.32
N SER A 237 5.03 11.06 0.88
CA SER A 237 5.49 9.77 1.42
C SER A 237 6.98 9.51 1.14
#